data_AF-A0A5C8TKU6-F1
#
_entry.id   AF-A0A5C8TKU6-F1
#
_cell.length_a   1.000
_cell.length_b   1.000
_cell.length_c   1.000
_cell.angle_alpha   90.00
_cell.angle_beta   90.00
_cell.angle_gamma   90.00
#
_symmetry.space_group_name_H-M   'P 1'
#
loop_
_entity.id
_entity.type
_entity.pdbx_description
1 polymer ?
#
loop_
_entity_poly.entity_id
_entity_poly.type
_entity_poly.pdbx_seq_one_letter_code
_entity_poly.pdbx_strand_id
1 'polypeptide(L)'
;MMKIEPLPAWSLLTRSGVAGLLARPDGGPPPAIRLGPNLDAISAAEMPLLATLRLMIAHAQANSGLTLTAKRALSRADTRALFDNLVWPDYDKTEVLAVNKVLNEADVMPIETTRLIAQAAKIFRRRERKLLATKVGQDLALEDRSVELFRRLFALVFWRLDLGSLDRVPINGWPQDHVGLVLWCLSAAAREWSSVGDLLPVCTVLDAAAEETAPDFLAFAFEGRILRPLTWFGLLETRRVGEPGSFAWSYVREYRTAPLFDRALAFEAEVSQPTGSRH
;
A
#
# COMPACT_ATOMS: atom_id res chain seq x y z
N MET A 1 -17.66 -27.00 -19.70
CA MET A 1 -18.18 -25.61 -19.70
C MET A 1 -16.96 -24.71 -19.78
N MET A 2 -16.74 -24.06 -20.93
CA MET A 2 -15.55 -23.22 -21.17
C MET A 2 -15.68 -21.98 -20.27
N LYS A 3 -14.84 -21.85 -19.24
CA LYS A 3 -14.77 -20.61 -18.45
C LYS A 3 -14.23 -19.54 -19.38
N ILE A 4 -15.05 -18.54 -19.71
CA ILE A 4 -14.57 -17.34 -20.39
C ILE A 4 -13.69 -16.63 -19.37
N GLU A 5 -12.38 -16.60 -19.62
CA GLU A 5 -11.45 -15.86 -18.78
C GLU A 5 -11.77 -14.36 -18.89
N PRO A 6 -11.83 -13.64 -17.75
CA PRO A 6 -12.09 -12.21 -17.78
C PRO A 6 -10.94 -11.52 -18.52
N LEU A 7 -11.27 -10.70 -19.51
CA LEU A 7 -10.26 -9.93 -20.24
C LEU A 7 -9.57 -8.96 -19.28
N PRO A 8 -8.22 -8.86 -19.31
CA PRO A 8 -7.52 -7.91 -18.49
C PRO A 8 -7.96 -6.47 -18.77
N ALA A 9 -8.09 -5.64 -17.75
CA ALA A 9 -8.55 -4.26 -17.92
C ALA A 9 -7.62 -3.48 -18.85
N TRP A 10 -6.32 -3.74 -18.78
CA TRP A 10 -5.31 -3.12 -19.65
C TRP A 10 -5.47 -3.45 -21.14
N SER A 11 -6.31 -4.42 -21.52
CA SER A 11 -6.65 -4.67 -22.93
C SER A 11 -7.38 -3.49 -23.59
N LEU A 12 -7.94 -2.59 -22.79
CA LEU A 12 -8.52 -1.33 -23.26
C LEU A 12 -7.46 -0.29 -23.65
N LEU A 13 -6.20 -0.47 -23.26
CA LEU A 13 -5.12 0.47 -23.58
C LEU A 13 -4.52 0.19 -24.96
N THR A 14 -4.03 1.24 -25.59
CA THR A 14 -3.13 1.11 -26.74
C THR A 14 -1.75 0.63 -26.28
N ARG A 15 -0.90 0.19 -27.21
CA ARG A 15 0.49 -0.17 -26.89
C ARG A 15 1.29 1.00 -26.30
N SER A 16 1.09 2.21 -26.80
CA SER A 16 1.67 3.45 -26.27
C SER A 16 1.17 3.73 -24.85
N GLY A 17 -0.13 3.56 -24.59
CA GLY A 17 -0.72 3.68 -23.26
C GLY A 17 -0.10 2.72 -22.24
N VAL A 18 0.05 1.45 -22.59
CA VAL A 18 0.74 0.44 -21.75
C VAL A 18 2.19 0.84 -21.52
N ALA A 19 2.95 1.17 -22.57
CA ALA A 19 4.36 1.56 -22.45
C ALA A 19 4.55 2.79 -21.55
N GLY A 20 3.64 3.78 -21.63
CA GLY A 20 3.66 4.95 -20.77
C GLY A 20 3.48 4.63 -19.28
N LEU A 21 2.61 3.68 -18.95
CA LEU A 21 2.37 3.23 -17.56
C LEU A 21 3.47 2.30 -17.03
N LEU A 22 4.21 1.63 -17.90
CA LEU A 22 5.36 0.79 -17.53
C LEU A 22 6.67 1.56 -17.45
N ALA A 23 6.71 2.82 -17.93
CA ALA A 23 7.92 3.63 -17.89
C ALA A 23 8.41 3.88 -16.45
N ARG A 24 9.72 3.80 -16.24
CA ARG A 24 10.35 4.01 -14.91
C ARG A 24 11.56 4.94 -15.01
N PRO A 25 11.39 6.22 -15.36
CA PRO A 25 12.50 7.17 -15.36
C PRO A 25 13.07 7.29 -13.94
N ASP A 26 14.39 7.12 -13.79
CA ASP A 26 15.13 7.27 -12.53
C ASP A 26 14.58 6.41 -11.35
N GLY A 27 13.91 5.30 -11.66
CA GLY A 27 13.27 4.43 -10.66
C GLY A 27 12.12 5.10 -9.91
N GLY A 28 11.50 6.13 -10.48
CA GLY A 28 10.30 6.80 -9.97
C GLY A 28 9.00 6.36 -10.67
N PRO A 29 7.86 6.95 -10.31
CA PRO A 29 6.59 6.72 -10.99
C PRO A 29 6.68 7.11 -12.48
N PRO A 30 5.94 6.42 -13.37
CA PRO A 30 5.84 6.78 -14.77
C PRO A 30 5.30 8.21 -14.92
N PRO A 31 5.76 8.99 -15.92
CA PRO A 31 5.19 10.31 -16.21
C PRO A 31 3.69 10.27 -16.52
N ALA A 32 3.21 9.12 -17.04
CA ALA A 32 1.79 8.87 -17.29
C ALA A 32 0.93 8.80 -16.01
N ILE A 33 1.53 8.81 -14.81
CA ILE A 33 0.82 8.87 -13.53
C ILE A 33 1.17 10.16 -12.81
N ARG A 34 0.19 11.05 -12.69
CA ARG A 34 0.32 12.29 -11.92
C ARG A 34 -0.15 12.08 -10.49
N LEU A 35 0.71 12.41 -9.53
CA LEU A 35 0.45 12.26 -8.10
C LEU A 35 -0.03 13.57 -7.47
N GLY A 36 -1.22 13.53 -6.89
CA GLY A 36 -1.93 14.65 -6.29
C GLY A 36 -2.11 15.85 -7.22
N PRO A 37 -2.55 15.69 -8.48
CA PRO A 37 -2.77 16.82 -9.38
C PRO A 37 -3.90 17.72 -8.89
N ASN A 38 -4.86 17.16 -8.13
CA ASN A 38 -6.06 17.84 -7.62
C ASN A 38 -6.17 17.75 -6.09
N LEU A 39 -5.04 17.59 -5.40
CA LEU A 39 -5.00 17.49 -3.93
C LEU A 39 -4.52 18.78 -3.31
N ASP A 40 -5.44 19.48 -2.65
CA ASP A 40 -5.12 20.66 -1.82
C ASP A 40 -4.67 20.24 -0.41
N ALA A 41 -5.29 19.19 0.13
CA ALA A 41 -4.95 18.62 1.44
C ALA A 41 -5.28 17.12 1.47
N ILE A 42 -4.60 16.40 2.37
CA ILE A 42 -4.94 15.04 2.78
C ILE A 42 -4.99 15.02 4.30
N SER A 43 -6.11 14.60 4.88
CA SER A 43 -6.24 14.46 6.32
C SER A 43 -5.63 13.15 6.82
N ALA A 44 -5.31 13.09 8.11
CA ALA A 44 -4.85 11.86 8.74
C ALA A 44 -5.95 10.77 8.75
N ALA A 45 -7.23 11.16 8.73
CA ALA A 45 -8.34 10.22 8.65
C ALA A 45 -8.41 9.51 7.29
N GLU A 46 -8.00 10.20 6.23
CA GLU A 46 -7.99 9.64 4.87
C GLU A 46 -6.77 8.75 4.63
N MET A 47 -5.61 9.02 5.25
CA MET A 47 -4.37 8.27 5.02
C MET A 47 -3.85 7.63 6.33
N PRO A 48 -4.19 6.35 6.61
CA PRO A 48 -3.76 5.66 7.84
C PRO A 48 -2.25 5.64 8.09
N LEU A 49 -1.44 5.54 7.02
CA LEU A 49 0.02 5.63 7.12
C LEU A 49 0.48 7.00 7.63
N LEU A 50 -0.19 8.08 7.22
CA LEU A 50 0.09 9.44 7.69
C LEU A 50 -0.29 9.61 9.17
N ALA A 51 -1.47 9.12 9.57
CA ALA A 51 -1.90 9.14 10.96
C ALA A 51 -0.90 8.42 11.88
N THR A 52 -0.53 7.19 11.50
CA THR A 52 0.42 6.37 12.27
C THR A 52 1.80 7.00 12.31
N LEU A 53 2.27 7.59 11.20
CA LEU A 53 3.54 8.27 11.15
C LEU A 53 3.58 9.51 12.06
N ARG A 54 2.53 10.34 12.04
CA ARG A 54 2.40 11.50 12.93
C ARG A 54 2.38 11.08 14.40
N LEU A 55 1.63 10.03 14.72
CA LEU A 55 1.61 9.44 16.07
C LEU A 55 3.02 9.02 16.51
N MET A 56 3.77 8.33 15.64
CA MET A 56 5.14 7.91 15.93
C MET A 56 6.09 9.09 16.13
N ILE A 57 5.97 10.15 15.33
CA ILE A 57 6.83 11.34 15.42
C ILE A 57 6.54 12.10 16.72
N ALA A 58 5.26 12.32 17.05
CA ALA A 58 4.85 12.97 18.29
C ALA A 58 5.35 12.19 19.51
N HIS A 59 5.16 10.86 19.52
CA HIS A 59 5.65 10.00 20.60
C HIS A 59 7.19 10.03 20.72
N ALA A 60 7.90 10.05 19.58
CA ALA A 60 9.36 10.18 19.57
C ALA A 60 9.82 11.54 20.12
N GLN A 61 9.13 12.64 19.81
CA GLN A 61 9.47 13.97 20.31
C GLN A 61 9.26 14.08 21.82
N ALA A 62 8.14 13.53 22.33
CA ALA A 62 7.84 13.52 23.76
C ALA A 62 8.87 12.71 24.59
N ASN A 63 9.44 11.65 24.00
CA ASN A 63 10.29 10.68 24.73
C ASN A 63 11.78 10.75 24.35
N SER A 64 12.22 11.81 23.68
CA SER A 64 13.60 11.95 23.16
C SER A 64 14.05 10.77 22.29
N GLY A 65 13.11 10.22 21.51
CA GLY A 65 13.28 9.12 20.59
C GLY A 65 12.60 7.82 21.02
N LEU A 66 12.16 7.05 20.03
CA LEU A 66 11.65 5.70 20.24
C LEU A 66 12.81 4.78 20.59
N THR A 67 12.62 3.91 21.58
CA THR A 67 13.64 2.97 22.04
C THR A 67 13.70 1.75 21.13
N LEU A 68 14.90 1.39 20.69
CA LEU A 68 15.17 0.21 19.89
C LEU A 68 15.80 -0.89 20.75
N THR A 69 15.33 -2.12 20.54
CA THR A 69 15.93 -3.35 21.05
C THR A 69 17.24 -3.66 20.30
N ALA A 70 18.00 -4.64 20.78
CA ALA A 70 19.21 -5.12 20.09
C ALA A 70 18.91 -5.64 18.66
N LYS A 71 17.71 -6.20 18.45
CA LYS A 71 17.22 -6.66 17.13
C LYS A 71 16.69 -5.52 16.25
N ARG A 72 16.87 -4.26 16.67
CA ARG A 72 16.41 -3.05 15.96
C ARG A 72 14.89 -2.95 15.79
N ALA A 73 14.14 -3.73 16.56
CA ALA A 73 12.71 -3.56 16.73
C ALA A 73 12.42 -2.50 17.82
N LEU A 74 11.25 -1.87 17.81
CA LEU A 74 10.80 -1.00 18.90
C LEU A 74 10.70 -1.75 20.23
N SER A 75 10.94 -1.02 21.32
CA SER A 75 10.72 -1.53 22.66
C SER A 75 9.24 -1.84 22.87
N ARG A 76 8.94 -2.81 23.75
CA ARG A 76 7.54 -3.15 24.07
C ARG A 76 6.75 -1.97 24.63
N ALA A 77 7.41 -1.09 25.38
CA ALA A 77 6.79 0.11 25.92
C ALA A 77 6.36 1.08 24.81
N ASP A 78 7.26 1.37 23.85
CA ASP A 78 6.93 2.23 22.71
C ASP A 78 5.91 1.57 21.78
N THR A 79 6.07 0.26 21.49
CA THR A 79 5.09 -0.50 20.70
C THR A 79 3.71 -0.43 21.32
N ARG A 80 3.60 -0.60 22.64
CA ARG A 80 2.30 -0.56 23.34
C ARG A 80 1.66 0.82 23.27
N ALA A 81 2.43 1.87 23.56
CA ALA A 81 1.92 3.25 23.54
C ALA A 81 1.38 3.65 22.14
N LEU A 82 2.08 3.23 21.09
CA LEU A 82 1.64 3.45 19.71
C LEU A 82 0.41 2.58 19.37
N PHE A 83 0.40 1.30 19.77
CA PHE A 83 -0.70 0.38 19.51
C PHE A 83 -2.03 0.86 20.10
N ASP A 84 -1.99 1.40 21.32
CA ASP A 84 -3.21 1.86 22.00
C ASP A 84 -3.93 2.96 21.19
N ASN A 85 -3.18 3.84 20.51
CA ASN A 85 -3.70 4.95 19.70
C ASN A 85 -3.75 4.65 18.19
N LEU A 86 -3.32 3.47 17.76
CA LEU A 86 -3.31 3.07 16.36
C LEU A 86 -4.73 2.90 15.83
N VAL A 87 -4.95 3.44 14.64
CA VAL A 87 -6.11 3.19 13.77
C VAL A 87 -5.57 2.74 12.43
N TRP A 88 -5.97 1.55 11.97
CA TRP A 88 -5.47 0.97 10.74
C TRP A 88 -6.55 0.14 10.03
N PRO A 89 -6.63 0.17 8.68
CA PRO A 89 -7.64 -0.55 7.93
C PRO A 89 -7.60 -2.04 8.21
N ASP A 90 -8.77 -2.59 8.51
CA ASP A 90 -8.98 -4.02 8.72
C ASP A 90 -8.02 -4.66 9.75
N TYR A 91 -7.71 -3.89 10.79
CA TYR A 91 -6.79 -4.29 11.86
C TYR A 91 -7.50 -4.24 13.20
N ASP A 92 -8.02 -5.38 13.64
CA ASP A 92 -8.69 -5.52 14.91
C ASP A 92 -7.68 -5.70 16.05
N LYS A 93 -7.61 -4.71 16.94
CA LYS A 93 -6.73 -4.75 18.12
C LYS A 93 -7.13 -5.87 19.09
N THR A 94 -8.39 -6.28 19.13
CA THR A 94 -8.86 -7.36 20.00
C THR A 94 -8.36 -8.72 19.52
N GLU A 95 -8.39 -8.99 18.21
CA GLU A 95 -7.82 -10.20 17.60
C GLU A 95 -6.31 -10.32 17.90
N VAL A 96 -5.59 -9.20 17.78
CA VAL A 96 -4.15 -9.14 18.06
C VAL A 96 -3.85 -9.45 19.52
N LEU A 97 -4.62 -8.86 20.46
CA LEU A 97 -4.45 -9.09 21.90
C LEU A 97 -4.88 -10.51 22.33
N ALA A 98 -5.83 -11.13 21.62
CA ALA A 98 -6.28 -12.49 21.92
C ALA A 98 -5.16 -13.53 21.73
N VAL A 99 -4.29 -13.33 20.73
CA VAL A 99 -3.20 -14.26 20.41
C VAL A 99 -1.84 -13.83 20.97
N ASN A 100 -1.66 -12.56 21.33
CA ASN A 100 -0.39 -12.02 21.83
C ASN A 100 -0.48 -11.55 23.28
N LYS A 101 0.00 -12.39 24.23
CA LYS A 101 0.12 -12.01 25.65
C LYS A 101 1.07 -10.83 25.90
N VAL A 102 2.08 -10.68 25.05
CA VAL A 102 3.06 -9.60 25.09
C VAL A 102 3.19 -9.06 23.68
N LEU A 103 2.95 -7.76 23.49
CA LEU A 103 3.09 -7.12 22.19
C LEU A 103 4.56 -6.78 21.92
N ASN A 104 5.18 -7.52 21.00
CA ASN A 104 6.41 -7.11 20.34
C ASN A 104 6.05 -6.36 19.05
N GLU A 105 6.99 -5.61 18.48
CA GLU A 105 6.73 -4.86 17.25
C GLU A 105 6.31 -5.77 16.08
N ALA A 106 6.92 -6.95 15.94
CA ALA A 106 6.60 -7.91 14.88
C ALA A 106 5.16 -8.44 14.96
N ASP A 107 4.49 -8.28 16.12
CA ASP A 107 3.09 -8.66 16.33
C ASP A 107 2.15 -7.53 15.86
N VAL A 108 2.69 -6.33 15.62
CA VAL A 108 1.97 -5.11 15.22
C VAL A 108 2.47 -4.59 13.88
N MET A 109 2.09 -5.31 12.80
CA MET A 109 2.46 -4.98 11.42
C MET A 109 2.30 -3.49 11.06
N PRO A 110 1.20 -2.79 11.39
CA PRO A 110 1.06 -1.36 11.08
C PRO A 110 2.20 -0.49 11.63
N ILE A 111 2.67 -0.77 12.85
CA ILE A 111 3.77 -0.04 13.48
C ILE A 111 5.09 -0.38 12.80
N GLU A 112 5.36 -1.68 12.60
CA GLU A 112 6.60 -2.14 11.98
C GLU A 112 6.75 -1.56 10.58
N THR A 113 5.72 -1.71 9.75
CA THR A 113 5.68 -1.22 8.37
C THR A 113 5.84 0.30 8.31
N THR A 114 5.11 1.04 9.14
CA THR A 114 5.23 2.51 9.19
C THR A 114 6.65 2.93 9.58
N ARG A 115 7.26 2.27 10.57
CA ARG A 115 8.64 2.53 10.99
C ARG A 115 9.64 2.27 9.88
N LEU A 116 9.51 1.15 9.17
CA LEU A 116 10.43 0.75 8.10
C LEU A 116 10.34 1.73 6.92
N ILE A 117 9.12 2.05 6.47
CA ILE A 117 8.88 3.05 5.42
C ILE A 117 9.45 4.42 5.83
N ALA A 118 9.19 4.86 7.06
CA ALA A 118 9.67 6.15 7.54
C ALA A 118 11.20 6.23 7.67
N GLN A 119 11.87 5.11 8.00
CA GLN A 119 13.33 5.04 7.96
C GLN A 119 13.87 5.09 6.53
N ALA A 120 13.27 4.35 5.60
CA ALA A 120 13.63 4.41 4.19
C ALA A 120 13.42 5.83 3.61
N ALA A 121 12.38 6.53 4.07
CA ALA A 121 12.10 7.92 3.74
C ALA A 121 13.04 8.92 4.45
N LYS A 122 13.96 8.49 5.31
CA LYS A 122 14.82 9.34 6.15
C LYS A 122 14.04 10.31 7.07
N ILE A 123 12.79 9.98 7.39
CA ILE A 123 11.93 10.70 8.33
C ILE A 123 12.39 10.39 9.76
N PHE A 124 12.75 9.13 10.00
CA PHE A 124 13.47 8.72 11.19
C PHE A 124 14.93 8.44 10.86
N ARG A 125 15.81 8.74 11.81
CA ARG A 125 17.20 8.29 11.81
C ARG A 125 17.49 7.52 13.09
N ARG A 126 18.32 6.49 12.97
CA ARG A 126 18.83 5.77 14.13
C ARG A 126 20.03 6.50 14.71
N ARG A 127 20.05 6.66 16.03
CA ARG A 127 21.22 7.06 16.81
C ARG A 127 21.32 6.12 18.00
N GLU A 128 22.37 5.31 18.05
CA GLU A 128 22.53 4.26 19.06
C GLU A 128 21.30 3.34 19.13
N ARG A 129 20.66 3.23 20.31
CA ARG A 129 19.41 2.48 20.56
C ARG A 129 18.17 3.36 20.53
N LYS A 130 18.24 4.51 19.85
CA LYS A 130 17.12 5.43 19.68
C LYS A 130 16.80 5.65 18.21
N LEU A 131 15.51 5.76 17.92
CA LEU A 131 14.99 6.21 16.65
C LEU A 131 14.47 7.64 16.82
N LEU A 132 15.15 8.59 16.18
CA LEU A 132 14.91 10.03 16.33
C LEU A 132 14.23 10.57 15.07
N ALA A 133 13.16 11.34 15.24
CA ALA A 133 12.57 12.09 14.13
C ALA A 133 13.60 13.12 13.63
N THR A 134 13.86 13.13 12.32
CA THR A 134 14.77 14.10 11.70
C THR A 134 14.08 15.47 11.60
N LYS A 135 14.83 16.55 11.41
CA LYS A 135 14.23 17.88 11.18
C LYS A 135 13.27 17.85 9.98
N VAL A 136 13.69 17.21 8.88
CA VAL A 136 12.87 17.00 7.68
C VAL A 136 11.64 16.15 7.99
N GLY A 137 11.80 15.11 8.83
CA GLY A 137 10.68 14.27 9.24
C GLY A 137 9.64 15.02 10.06
N GLN A 138 10.08 15.87 10.99
CA GLN A 138 9.21 16.71 11.81
C GLN A 138 8.46 17.75 10.96
N ASP A 139 9.17 18.39 10.02
CA ASP A 139 8.60 19.36 9.09
C ASP A 139 7.56 18.72 8.15
N LEU A 140 7.86 17.58 7.54
CA LEU A 140 6.92 16.87 6.67
C LEU A 140 5.70 16.30 7.42
N ALA A 141 5.79 16.16 8.75
CA ALA A 141 4.67 15.69 9.56
C ALA A 141 3.63 16.79 9.85
N LEU A 142 3.90 18.05 9.51
CA LEU A 142 2.93 19.14 9.64
C LEU A 142 1.73 18.93 8.71
N GLU A 143 0.59 19.51 9.07
CA GLU A 143 -0.69 19.32 8.35
C GLU A 143 -0.67 19.87 6.92
N ASP A 144 -0.07 21.05 6.73
CA ASP A 144 0.11 21.72 5.44
C ASP A 144 1.09 20.99 4.51
N ARG A 145 1.87 20.04 5.03
CA ARG A 145 2.83 19.22 4.26
C ARG A 145 2.29 17.83 3.89
N SER A 146 1.03 17.50 4.24
CA SER A 146 0.42 16.19 3.98
C SER A 146 0.55 15.73 2.53
N VAL A 147 0.30 16.60 1.55
CA VAL A 147 0.32 16.21 0.12
C VAL A 147 1.73 15.94 -0.37
N GLU A 148 2.71 16.74 0.08
CA GLU A 148 4.13 16.48 -0.23
C GLU A 148 4.60 15.17 0.38
N LEU A 149 4.23 14.92 1.64
CA LEU A 149 4.55 13.68 2.32
C LEU A 149 3.89 12.47 1.64
N PHE A 150 2.63 12.58 1.23
CA PHE A 150 1.94 11.56 0.43
C PHE A 150 2.72 11.23 -0.84
N ARG A 151 3.03 12.23 -1.69
CA ARG A 151 3.75 12.02 -2.96
C ARG A 151 5.10 11.32 -2.72
N ARG A 152 5.82 11.75 -1.68
CA ARG A 152 7.13 11.20 -1.33
C ARG A 152 7.05 9.75 -0.86
N LEU A 153 6.10 9.44 0.03
CA LEU A 153 5.92 8.09 0.55
C LEU A 153 5.36 7.14 -0.52
N PHE A 154 4.41 7.61 -1.33
CA PHE A 154 3.80 6.82 -2.40
C PHE A 154 4.85 6.40 -3.44
N ALA A 155 5.63 7.37 -3.94
CA ALA A 155 6.72 7.08 -4.88
C ALA A 155 7.80 6.17 -4.26
N LEU A 156 8.12 6.37 -2.97
CA LEU A 156 9.07 5.51 -2.27
C LEU A 156 8.58 4.06 -2.22
N VAL A 157 7.35 3.82 -1.74
CA VAL A 157 6.81 2.48 -1.53
C VAL A 157 6.70 1.72 -2.85
N PHE A 158 6.07 2.32 -3.86
CA PHE A 158 5.69 1.59 -5.06
C PHE A 158 6.78 1.46 -6.12
N TRP A 159 7.81 2.32 -6.09
CA TRP A 159 8.87 2.29 -7.12
C TRP A 159 10.29 2.15 -6.59
N ARG A 160 10.57 2.51 -5.33
CA ARG A 160 11.94 2.56 -4.78
C ARG A 160 12.22 1.53 -3.70
N LEU A 161 11.19 1.02 -3.03
CA LEU A 161 11.32 -0.14 -2.16
C LEU A 161 11.16 -1.42 -2.98
N ASP A 162 11.80 -2.49 -2.51
CA ASP A 162 11.46 -3.83 -2.94
C ASP A 162 10.11 -4.18 -2.32
N LEU A 163 9.08 -4.36 -3.16
CA LEU A 163 7.73 -4.68 -2.68
C LEU A 163 7.68 -6.04 -1.97
N GLY A 164 8.56 -6.98 -2.32
CA GLY A 164 8.66 -8.26 -1.63
C GLY A 164 9.05 -8.13 -0.15
N SER A 165 9.60 -6.99 0.26
CA SER A 165 9.87 -6.71 1.68
C SER A 165 8.61 -6.45 2.53
N LEU A 166 7.45 -6.25 1.89
CA LEU A 166 6.16 -6.01 2.56
C LEU A 166 5.42 -7.31 2.90
N ASP A 167 5.89 -8.44 2.40
CA ASP A 167 5.33 -9.76 2.65
C ASP A 167 6.42 -10.81 2.88
N ARG A 168 6.02 -12.08 2.91
CA ARG A 168 6.92 -13.23 3.07
C ARG A 168 6.74 -14.25 1.93
N VAL A 169 6.24 -13.80 0.80
CA VAL A 169 5.95 -14.63 -0.36
C VAL A 169 7.23 -14.80 -1.18
N PRO A 170 7.63 -16.03 -1.54
CA PRO A 170 8.89 -16.30 -2.23
C PRO A 170 8.81 -16.01 -3.75
N ILE A 171 8.20 -14.87 -4.13
CA ILE A 171 8.15 -14.37 -5.50
C ILE A 171 9.02 -13.12 -5.56
N ASN A 172 9.97 -13.07 -6.48
CA ASN A 172 10.86 -11.93 -6.63
C ASN A 172 10.29 -10.95 -7.66
N GLY A 173 10.28 -9.66 -7.34
CA GLY A 173 10.02 -8.59 -8.31
C GLY A 173 8.58 -8.45 -8.84
N TRP A 174 7.68 -9.41 -8.63
CA TRP A 174 6.29 -9.31 -9.09
C TRP A 174 5.36 -8.73 -7.99
N PRO A 175 4.39 -7.85 -8.30
CA PRO A 175 4.13 -7.17 -9.57
C PRO A 175 4.85 -5.81 -9.65
N GLN A 176 6.08 -5.69 -9.13
CA GLN A 176 6.80 -4.41 -9.01
C GLN A 176 7.21 -3.82 -10.37
N ASP A 177 7.40 -4.68 -11.38
CA ASP A 177 7.72 -4.33 -12.75
C ASP A 177 6.59 -3.59 -13.48
N HIS A 178 5.32 -3.82 -13.10
CA HIS A 178 4.15 -3.26 -13.78
C HIS A 178 3.17 -2.52 -12.87
N VAL A 179 3.61 -2.00 -11.72
CA VAL A 179 2.76 -1.26 -10.75
C VAL A 179 1.93 -0.15 -11.41
N GLY A 180 2.50 0.62 -12.32
CA GLY A 180 1.76 1.70 -12.98
C GLY A 180 0.55 1.21 -13.79
N LEU A 181 0.70 0.05 -14.45
CA LEU A 181 -0.39 -0.62 -15.15
C LEU A 181 -1.45 -1.14 -14.17
N VAL A 182 -1.02 -1.76 -13.07
CA VAL A 182 -1.91 -2.25 -12.01
C VAL A 182 -2.78 -1.12 -11.44
N LEU A 183 -2.17 0.03 -11.15
CA LEU A 183 -2.91 1.20 -10.64
C LEU A 183 -3.97 1.68 -11.64
N TRP A 184 -3.62 1.73 -12.93
CA TRP A 184 -4.59 2.08 -13.96
C TRP A 184 -5.73 1.06 -14.03
N CYS A 185 -5.43 -0.24 -14.02
CA CYS A 185 -6.44 -1.28 -14.03
C CYS A 185 -7.38 -1.20 -12.83
N LEU A 186 -6.86 -0.94 -11.63
CA LEU A 186 -7.67 -0.75 -10.42
C LEU A 186 -8.65 0.43 -10.56
N SER A 187 -8.25 1.51 -11.24
CA SER A 187 -9.16 2.65 -11.52
C SER A 187 -10.38 2.28 -12.38
N ALA A 188 -10.23 1.25 -13.22
CA ALA A 188 -11.27 0.75 -14.10
C ALA A 188 -12.08 -0.40 -13.46
N ALA A 189 -11.40 -1.32 -12.76
CA ALA A 189 -11.98 -2.59 -12.32
C ALA A 189 -12.44 -2.60 -10.85
N ALA A 190 -11.82 -1.81 -9.97
CA ALA A 190 -12.08 -1.86 -8.53
C ALA A 190 -13.07 -0.78 -8.05
N ARG A 191 -14.03 -0.36 -8.89
CA ARG A 191 -15.05 0.63 -8.48
C ARG A 191 -16.06 0.06 -7.50
N GLU A 192 -16.38 -1.21 -7.68
CA GLU A 192 -17.23 -1.98 -6.77
C GLU A 192 -16.38 -2.91 -5.91
N TRP A 193 -16.96 -3.38 -4.81
CA TRP A 193 -16.33 -4.37 -3.94
C TRP A 193 -15.99 -5.63 -4.72
N SER A 194 -14.70 -5.95 -4.79
CA SER A 194 -14.17 -7.10 -5.53
C SER A 194 -13.14 -7.83 -4.68
N SER A 195 -13.11 -9.16 -4.77
CA SER A 195 -12.12 -9.96 -4.05
C SER A 195 -10.74 -9.88 -4.73
N VAL A 196 -9.70 -10.34 -4.04
CA VAL A 196 -8.37 -10.51 -4.64
C VAL A 196 -8.43 -11.41 -5.88
N GLY A 197 -9.23 -12.48 -5.83
CA GLY A 197 -9.40 -13.42 -6.94
C GLY A 197 -10.08 -12.82 -8.17
N ASP A 198 -10.95 -11.82 -7.98
CA ASP A 198 -11.58 -11.09 -9.08
C ASP A 198 -10.61 -10.07 -9.69
N LEU A 199 -9.85 -9.37 -8.85
CA LEU A 199 -8.96 -8.29 -9.27
C LEU A 199 -7.65 -8.77 -9.89
N LEU A 200 -7.07 -9.86 -9.40
CA LEU A 200 -5.78 -10.38 -9.86
C LEU A 200 -5.73 -10.61 -11.38
N PRO A 201 -6.64 -11.41 -11.99
CA PRO A 201 -6.57 -11.71 -13.42
C PRO A 201 -6.82 -10.47 -14.29
N VAL A 202 -7.55 -9.47 -13.78
CA VAL A 202 -7.88 -8.27 -14.56
C VAL A 202 -6.89 -7.11 -14.38
N CYS A 203 -6.17 -7.07 -13.26
CA CYS A 203 -5.27 -5.95 -12.93
C CYS A 203 -3.79 -6.25 -13.12
N THR A 204 -3.37 -7.52 -13.16
CA THR A 204 -1.97 -7.90 -13.21
C THR A 204 -1.56 -8.48 -14.56
N VAL A 205 -0.25 -8.53 -14.79
CA VAL A 205 0.37 -9.29 -15.87
C VAL A 205 1.14 -10.42 -15.23
N LEU A 206 0.90 -11.64 -15.71
CA LEU A 206 1.69 -12.80 -15.30
C LEU A 206 2.84 -12.95 -16.29
N ASP A 207 4.07 -12.95 -15.78
CA ASP A 207 5.23 -13.39 -16.53
C ASP A 207 5.44 -14.90 -16.35
N ALA A 208 6.32 -15.51 -17.15
CA ALA A 208 6.56 -16.95 -17.09
C ALA A 208 6.99 -17.45 -15.70
N ALA A 209 7.71 -16.63 -14.91
CA ALA A 209 8.12 -17.01 -13.56
C ALA A 209 6.95 -16.94 -12.57
N ALA A 210 6.05 -15.98 -12.73
CA ALA A 210 4.80 -15.89 -11.99
C ALA A 210 3.85 -17.04 -12.34
N GLU A 211 3.78 -17.46 -13.61
CA GLU A 211 2.96 -18.59 -14.06
C GLU A 211 3.39 -19.94 -13.44
N GLU A 212 4.68 -20.14 -13.19
CA GLU A 212 5.20 -21.32 -12.49
C GLU A 212 4.90 -21.31 -10.98
N THR A 213 4.42 -20.19 -10.45
CA THR A 213 4.14 -20.03 -9.03
C THR A 213 2.74 -20.51 -8.65
N ALA A 214 2.59 -21.10 -7.47
CA ALA A 214 1.29 -21.50 -6.95
C ALA A 214 0.30 -20.30 -6.90
N PRO A 215 -0.95 -20.45 -7.37
CA PRO A 215 -1.92 -19.34 -7.44
C PRO A 215 -2.14 -18.59 -6.13
N ASP A 216 -2.10 -19.29 -5.00
CA ASP A 216 -2.25 -18.67 -3.67
C ASP A 216 -1.13 -17.68 -3.38
N PHE A 217 0.11 -17.98 -3.79
CA PHE A 217 1.23 -17.04 -3.61
C PHE A 217 1.06 -15.78 -4.46
N LEU A 218 0.53 -15.89 -5.69
CA LEU A 218 0.22 -14.72 -6.51
C LEU A 218 -0.84 -13.85 -5.84
N ALA A 219 -1.91 -14.46 -5.30
CA ALA A 219 -2.93 -13.73 -4.56
C ALA A 219 -2.34 -13.02 -3.32
N PHE A 220 -1.53 -13.71 -2.52
CA PHE A 220 -0.88 -13.11 -1.35
C PHE A 220 0.12 -12.02 -1.71
N ALA A 221 0.90 -12.19 -2.78
CA ALA A 221 1.83 -11.16 -3.24
C ALA A 221 1.06 -9.95 -3.77
N PHE A 222 0.03 -10.13 -4.59
CA PHE A 222 -0.75 -9.00 -5.10
C PHE A 222 -1.43 -8.23 -3.96
N GLU A 223 -2.03 -8.95 -3.02
CA GLU A 223 -2.67 -8.34 -1.86
C GLU A 223 -1.66 -7.62 -0.95
N GLY A 224 -0.55 -8.28 -0.61
CA GLY A 224 0.47 -7.76 0.29
C GLY A 224 1.30 -6.61 -0.29
N ARG A 225 1.55 -6.62 -1.60
CA ARG A 225 2.42 -5.66 -2.30
C ARG A 225 1.67 -4.48 -2.90
N ILE A 226 0.39 -4.65 -3.23
CA ILE A 226 -0.42 -3.62 -3.88
C ILE A 226 -1.65 -3.26 -3.07
N LEU A 227 -2.59 -4.19 -2.91
CA LEU A 227 -3.93 -3.85 -2.41
C LEU A 227 -3.88 -3.30 -0.97
N ARG A 228 -3.20 -3.99 -0.06
CA ARG A 228 -3.03 -3.54 1.32
C ARG A 228 -2.23 -2.24 1.40
N PRO A 229 -1.06 -2.08 0.75
CA PRO A 229 -0.38 -0.80 0.70
C PRO A 229 -1.28 0.36 0.26
N LEU A 230 -2.13 0.17 -0.75
CA LEU A 230 -3.05 1.21 -1.19
C LEU A 230 -4.12 1.57 -0.15
N THR A 231 -4.54 0.64 0.73
CA THR A 231 -5.41 1.00 1.87
C THR A 231 -4.67 1.84 2.91
N TRP A 232 -3.37 1.64 3.09
CA TRP A 232 -2.55 2.45 4.01
C TRP A 232 -2.42 3.90 3.53
N PHE A 233 -2.43 4.09 2.20
CA PHE A 233 -2.46 5.39 1.54
C PHE A 233 -3.87 5.98 1.42
N GLY A 234 -4.91 5.26 1.84
CA GLY A 234 -6.31 5.72 1.72
C GLY A 234 -6.88 5.66 0.32
N LEU A 235 -6.18 5.00 -0.62
CA LEU A 235 -6.58 4.94 -2.03
C LEU A 235 -7.54 3.79 -2.30
N LEU A 236 -7.49 2.73 -1.48
CA LEU A 236 -8.48 1.67 -1.47
C LEU A 236 -9.17 1.59 -0.10
N GLU A 237 -10.44 1.23 -0.13
CA GLU A 237 -11.16 0.73 1.04
C GLU A 237 -11.07 -0.80 1.08
N THR A 238 -11.21 -1.39 2.27
CA THR A 238 -11.24 -2.85 2.43
C THR A 238 -12.29 -3.27 3.45
N ARG A 239 -12.87 -4.45 3.24
CA ARG A 239 -13.77 -5.10 4.20
C ARG A 239 -13.54 -6.61 4.22
N ARG A 240 -13.84 -7.23 5.35
CA ARG A 240 -13.93 -8.69 5.47
C ARG A 240 -15.36 -9.13 5.19
N VAL A 241 -15.51 -10.11 4.31
CA VAL A 241 -16.76 -10.79 4.01
C VAL A 241 -16.65 -12.24 4.47
N GLY A 242 -17.58 -12.66 5.30
CA GLY A 242 -17.59 -14.00 5.91
C GLY A 242 -18.54 -14.04 7.10
N GLU A 243 -18.75 -15.23 7.64
CA GLU A 243 -19.60 -15.40 8.82
C GLU A 243 -18.92 -14.82 10.07
N PRO A 244 -19.58 -13.92 10.82
CA PRO A 244 -19.04 -13.39 12.07
C PRO A 244 -18.70 -14.51 13.06
N GLY A 245 -17.51 -14.45 13.65
CA GLY A 245 -17.03 -15.45 14.61
C GLY A 245 -16.33 -16.66 13.98
N SER A 246 -16.30 -16.76 12.64
CA SER A 246 -15.50 -17.76 11.95
C SER A 246 -14.00 -17.44 12.04
N PHE A 247 -13.17 -18.45 11.76
CA PHE A 247 -11.72 -18.31 11.82
C PHE A 247 -11.21 -17.21 10.86
N ALA A 248 -10.14 -16.50 11.22
CA ALA A 248 -9.61 -15.38 10.43
C ALA A 248 -9.32 -15.74 8.95
N TRP A 249 -8.93 -16.99 8.66
CA TRP A 249 -8.64 -17.47 7.30
C TRP A 249 -9.89 -17.73 6.44
N SER A 250 -11.09 -17.76 7.06
CA SER A 250 -12.36 -17.97 6.34
C SER A 250 -12.96 -16.69 5.76
N TYR A 251 -12.45 -15.51 6.16
CA TYR A 251 -12.91 -14.25 5.61
C TYR A 251 -12.26 -13.99 4.25
N VAL A 252 -13.10 -13.63 3.28
CA VAL A 252 -12.65 -13.07 2.01
C VAL A 252 -12.46 -11.57 2.21
N ARG A 253 -11.31 -11.05 1.80
CA ARG A 253 -11.08 -9.61 1.75
C ARG A 253 -11.53 -9.07 0.41
N GLU A 254 -12.36 -8.03 0.47
CA GLU A 254 -12.77 -7.28 -0.70
C GLU A 254 -12.20 -5.88 -0.65
N TYR A 255 -11.99 -5.31 -1.83
CA TYR A 255 -11.40 -4.00 -2.05
C TYR A 255 -12.23 -3.19 -3.04
N ARG A 256 -12.22 -1.88 -2.88
CA ARG A 256 -12.68 -0.92 -3.89
C ARG A 256 -11.89 0.38 -3.81
N THR A 257 -11.90 1.18 -4.88
CA THR A 257 -11.33 2.51 -4.91
C THR A 257 -12.03 3.43 -3.91
N ALA A 258 -11.24 4.14 -3.10
CA ALA A 258 -11.72 5.18 -2.21
C ALA A 258 -11.86 6.52 -2.96
N PRO A 259 -12.63 7.49 -2.45
CA PRO A 259 -12.72 8.83 -3.05
C PRO A 259 -11.37 9.58 -3.16
N LEU A 260 -10.37 9.21 -2.35
CA LEU A 260 -9.02 9.77 -2.48
C LEU A 260 -8.30 9.27 -3.74
N PHE A 261 -8.64 8.10 -4.28
CA PHE A 261 -8.00 7.52 -5.46
C PHE A 261 -8.03 8.49 -6.65
N ASP A 262 -9.21 8.95 -7.05
CA ASP A 262 -9.39 9.83 -8.23
C ASP A 262 -8.86 11.25 -8.02
N ARG A 263 -8.76 11.70 -6.77
CA ARG A 263 -8.14 13.00 -6.45
C ARG A 263 -6.62 12.92 -6.44
N ALA A 264 -6.08 11.80 -5.96
CA ALA A 264 -4.66 11.58 -5.74
C ALA A 264 -3.93 11.04 -6.98
N LEU A 265 -4.61 10.34 -7.88
CA LEU A 265 -4.01 9.73 -9.06
C LEU A 265 -4.75 10.20 -10.31
N ALA A 266 -4.02 10.72 -11.29
CA ALA A 266 -4.52 10.89 -12.65
C ALA A 266 -3.63 10.15 -13.63
N PHE A 267 -4.27 9.55 -14.65
CA PHE A 267 -3.59 8.74 -15.65
C PHE A 267 -3.67 9.40 -17.02
N GLU A 268 -2.52 9.63 -17.63
CA GLU A 268 -2.37 10.12 -19.00
C GLU A 268 -2.00 8.93 -19.90
N ALA A 269 -2.94 8.00 -20.07
CA ALA A 269 -2.76 6.79 -20.86
C ALA A 269 -3.74 6.73 -22.03
N GLU A 270 -3.24 6.42 -23.22
CA GLU A 270 -4.04 6.30 -24.44
C GLU A 270 -4.89 5.03 -24.44
N VAL A 271 -6.21 5.21 -24.41
CA VAL A 271 -7.21 4.13 -24.47
C VAL A 271 -7.58 3.88 -25.93
N SER A 272 -7.68 2.61 -26.31
CA SER A 272 -8.24 2.17 -27.58
C SER A 272 -9.71 2.60 -27.62
N GLN A 273 -10.08 3.54 -28.49
CA GLN A 273 -11.50 3.80 -28.74
C GLN A 273 -12.12 2.50 -29.27
N PRO A 274 -13.31 2.09 -28.80
CA PRO A 274 -14.01 1.00 -29.46
C PRO A 274 -14.18 1.40 -30.92
N THR A 275 -13.73 0.55 -31.84
CA THR A 275 -14.09 0.64 -33.27
C THR A 275 -15.58 0.38 -33.40
N GLY A 276 -16.39 1.37 -32.99
CA GLY A 276 -17.78 1.49 -33.37
C GLY A 276 -17.81 1.87 -34.83
N SER A 277 -18.37 0.97 -35.64
CA SER A 277 -18.69 1.18 -37.04
C SER A 277 -19.20 2.61 -37.27
N ARG A 278 -18.39 3.44 -37.92
CA ARG A 278 -18.92 4.61 -38.62
C ARG A 278 -19.74 4.03 -39.77
N HIS A 279 -21.06 4.22 -39.68
CA HIS A 279 -21.99 4.00 -40.78
C HIS A 279 -21.56 4.75 -42.04
#